data_AF-A0A0K2VW65-F1
#
_entry.id   AF-A0A0K2VW65-F1
#
_cell.length_a   1.000
_cell.length_b   1.000
_cell.length_c   1.000
_cell.angle_alpha   90.00
_cell.angle_beta   90.00
_cell.angle_gamma   90.00
#
_symmetry.space_group_name_H-M   'P 1'
#
loop_
_entity.id
_entity.type
_entity.pdbx_description
1 polymer ?
#
loop_
_entity_poly.entity_id
_entity_poly.type
_entity_poly.pdbx_seq_one_letter_code
_entity_poly.pdbx_strand_id
1 'polypeptide(L)'
;MDVSPAGTDMFVGHNPYLVAFSVVIAILGGYTGFGLAARVRGAPGASRRFLLAGAAFFLAVGIWTMHFIGVLAAPLPPGTTYLVLPTIVSFLICALVVGVSLFFVSIGEPSGSRVIASALLLGTGIVSMHYVGIHGLAGPFHIHHDDMMMLVSVLIAVGTAYGGLRILLARQGGMRLVLSAVAFGFAVSGMHYTAMYGMQMMPSAGDGMDGLTASPQILALIVSLLSFLVVAGFLLFLVPESQQRAAATSPEWPGEPHAMDTARELSGDDDPHGSPATRPLPLHGLGRPPLPLATRLPVEGADGTHFVEAEEIRSIRADAHYALVHDGTRERMSPWSISEAESLLDPSRFMRVHRSHIISVPHVVLIRKEGDGAVVELDGPTPHLVPVSRARVAELRARLGLLKRPARGAALPKEGQSA
;
A
#
# COMPACT_ATOMS: atom_id res chain seq x y z
N MET A 1 -3.85 -9.63 64.24
CA MET A 1 -3.31 -10.63 63.30
C MET A 1 -4.39 -10.85 62.27
N ASP A 2 -4.26 -10.23 61.10
CA ASP A 2 -4.77 -10.81 59.86
C ASP A 2 -4.00 -10.13 58.73
N VAL A 3 -2.98 -10.83 58.23
CA VAL A 3 -2.11 -10.36 57.15
C VAL A 3 -2.73 -10.97 55.89
N SER A 4 -3.57 -10.20 55.19
CA SER A 4 -3.95 -10.58 53.83
C SER A 4 -2.67 -10.75 53.00
N PRO A 5 -2.53 -11.81 52.19
CA PRO A 5 -1.44 -11.89 51.24
C PRO A 5 -1.73 -10.80 50.21
N ALA A 6 -1.03 -9.67 50.34
CA ALA A 6 -1.10 -8.58 49.37
C ALA A 6 -0.55 -9.12 48.05
N GLY A 7 -1.45 -9.59 47.18
CA GLY A 7 -1.14 -9.75 45.77
C GLY A 7 -0.65 -8.40 45.28
N THR A 8 0.55 -8.38 44.69
CA THR A 8 1.08 -7.17 44.07
C THR A 8 0.16 -6.80 42.91
N ASP A 9 -0.65 -5.74 43.09
CA ASP A 9 -1.41 -5.14 42.00
C ASP A 9 -0.41 -4.68 40.93
N MET A 10 -0.34 -5.42 39.83
CA MET A 10 0.67 -5.16 38.79
C MET A 10 0.52 -3.78 38.15
N PHE A 11 -0.64 -3.14 38.25
CA PHE A 11 -0.84 -1.81 37.68
C PHE A 11 -0.06 -0.73 38.44
N VAL A 12 0.15 -0.91 39.75
CA VAL A 12 0.91 0.01 40.58
C VAL A 12 2.40 -0.18 40.29
N GLY A 13 2.99 0.77 39.54
CA GLY A 13 4.42 0.75 39.22
C GLY A 13 4.76 0.48 37.76
N HIS A 14 3.79 0.52 36.84
CA HIS A 14 4.09 0.49 35.42
C HIS A 14 4.98 1.68 35.01
N ASN A 15 6.00 1.41 34.18
CA ASN A 15 6.81 2.47 33.60
C ASN A 15 6.01 3.23 32.53
N PRO A 16 5.63 4.51 32.76
CA PRO A 16 4.74 5.24 31.87
C PRO A 16 5.35 5.48 30.49
N TYR A 17 6.68 5.53 30.38
CA TYR A 17 7.37 5.72 29.10
C TYR A 17 7.26 4.47 28.23
N LEU A 18 7.40 3.27 28.81
CA LEU A 18 7.22 2.02 28.08
C LEU A 18 5.75 1.79 27.72
N VAL A 19 4.81 2.19 28.58
CA VAL A 19 3.39 2.18 28.26
C VAL A 19 3.11 3.06 27.04
N ALA A 20 3.52 4.33 27.07
CA ALA A 20 3.33 5.24 25.94
C ALA A 20 4.01 4.72 24.66
N PHE A 21 5.23 4.18 24.78
CA PHE A 21 5.97 3.61 23.65
C PHE A 21 5.26 2.40 23.04
N SER A 22 4.72 1.50 23.87
CA SER A 22 3.94 0.34 23.39
C SER A 22 2.75 0.77 22.53
N VAL A 23 2.01 1.80 22.98
CA VAL A 23 0.86 2.36 22.25
C VAL A 23 1.31 2.97 20.93
N VAL A 24 2.40 3.75 20.93
CA VAL A 24 2.96 4.34 19.69
C VAL A 24 3.32 3.26 18.68
N ILE A 25 4.00 2.19 19.10
CA ILE A 25 4.37 1.09 18.21
C ILE A 25 3.14 0.39 17.62
N ALA A 26 2.09 0.17 18.41
CA ALA A 26 0.83 -0.37 17.88
C ALA A 26 0.18 0.56 16.85
N ILE A 27 0.20 1.88 17.09
CA ILE A 27 -0.33 2.88 16.14
C ILE A 27 0.47 2.85 14.83
N LEU A 28 1.80 2.84 14.88
CA LEU A 28 2.65 2.83 13.69
C LEU A 28 2.51 1.54 12.88
N GLY A 29 2.46 0.39 13.56
CA GLY A 29 2.20 -0.91 12.94
C GLY A 29 0.82 -0.95 12.28
N GLY A 30 -0.20 -0.46 12.98
CA GLY A 30 -1.57 -0.33 12.47
C GLY A 30 -1.65 0.60 11.26
N TYR A 31 -1.03 1.78 11.31
CA TYR A 31 -1.02 2.73 10.20
C TYR A 31 -0.41 2.14 8.94
N THR A 32 0.78 1.53 9.07
CA THR A 32 1.49 0.91 7.95
C THR A 32 0.71 -0.27 7.40
N GLY A 33 0.18 -1.13 8.29
CA GLY A 33 -0.59 -2.30 7.90
C GLY A 33 -1.91 -1.98 7.21
N PHE A 34 -2.72 -1.08 7.78
CA PHE A 34 -3.95 -0.61 7.14
C PHE A 34 -3.68 0.16 5.86
N GLY A 35 -2.60 0.92 5.79
CA GLY A 35 -2.17 1.64 4.60
C GLY A 35 -1.82 0.68 3.45
N LEU A 36 -1.06 -0.38 3.72
CA LEU A 36 -0.74 -1.42 2.74
C LEU A 36 -2.00 -2.18 2.31
N ALA A 37 -2.87 -2.52 3.27
CA ALA A 37 -4.12 -3.20 2.98
C ALA A 37 -5.09 -2.35 2.13
N ALA A 38 -5.12 -1.03 2.33
CA ALA A 38 -5.94 -0.13 1.52
C ALA A 38 -5.54 -0.16 0.03
N ARG A 39 -4.27 -0.45 -0.28
CA ARG A 39 -3.75 -0.57 -1.66
C ARG A 39 -4.06 -1.92 -2.32
N VAL A 40 -4.45 -2.94 -1.55
CA VAL A 40 -4.70 -4.32 -2.06
C VAL A 40 -5.79 -4.34 -3.14
N ARG A 41 -6.83 -3.52 -3.02
CA ARG A 41 -7.98 -3.53 -3.96
C ARG A 41 -7.67 -2.96 -5.34
N GLY A 42 -6.59 -2.20 -5.49
CA GLY A 42 -6.16 -1.63 -6.78
C GLY A 42 -4.98 -2.35 -7.43
N ALA A 43 -4.43 -3.40 -6.78
CA ALA A 43 -3.20 -4.04 -7.22
C ALA A 43 -3.47 -5.36 -7.98
N PRO A 44 -2.87 -5.58 -9.16
CA PRO A 44 -2.99 -6.84 -9.88
C PRO A 44 -2.13 -7.96 -9.27
N GLY A 45 -2.62 -9.19 -9.37
CA GLY A 45 -1.84 -10.44 -9.22
C GLY A 45 -0.86 -10.49 -8.04
N ALA A 46 0.45 -10.54 -8.35
CA ALA A 46 1.53 -10.71 -7.38
C ALA A 46 1.65 -9.52 -6.41
N SER A 47 1.46 -8.29 -6.89
CA SER A 47 1.50 -7.08 -6.06
C SER A 47 0.45 -7.14 -4.94
N ARG A 48 -0.72 -7.73 -5.22
CA ARG A 48 -1.76 -7.96 -4.21
C ARG A 48 -1.28 -8.87 -3.08
N ARG A 49 -0.55 -9.94 -3.40
CA ARG A 49 -0.03 -10.90 -2.42
C ARG A 49 1.03 -10.26 -1.53
N PHE A 50 1.95 -9.50 -2.12
CA PHE A 50 2.97 -8.76 -1.37
C PHE A 50 2.37 -7.68 -0.46
N LEU A 51 1.35 -6.96 -0.92
CA LEU A 51 0.64 -5.97 -0.10
C LEU A 51 -0.10 -6.62 1.07
N LEU A 52 -0.75 -7.77 0.85
CA LEU A 52 -1.40 -8.52 1.91
C LEU A 52 -0.40 -9.07 2.92
N ALA A 53 0.71 -9.65 2.45
CA ALA A 53 1.78 -10.15 3.30
C ALA A 53 2.41 -9.03 4.13
N GLY A 54 2.70 -7.88 3.50
CA GLY A 54 3.21 -6.69 4.20
C GLY A 54 2.22 -6.14 5.22
N ALA A 55 0.93 -6.05 4.86
CA ALA A 55 -0.11 -5.62 5.79
C ALA A 55 -0.21 -6.54 7.02
N ALA A 56 -0.22 -7.86 6.79
CA ALA A 56 -0.24 -8.85 7.86
C ALA A 56 1.02 -8.77 8.73
N PHE A 57 2.19 -8.60 8.12
CA PHE A 57 3.47 -8.47 8.82
C PHE A 57 3.46 -7.27 9.77
N PHE A 58 3.16 -6.06 9.28
CA PHE A 58 3.19 -4.85 10.12
C PHE A 58 2.13 -4.86 11.22
N LEU A 59 0.94 -5.41 10.95
CA LEU A 59 -0.08 -5.58 11.99
C LEU A 59 0.38 -6.60 13.03
N ALA A 60 0.84 -7.79 12.63
CA ALA A 60 1.26 -8.83 13.58
C ALA A 60 2.46 -8.39 14.43
N VAL A 61 3.50 -7.84 13.79
CA VAL A 61 4.68 -7.31 14.49
C VAL A 61 4.28 -6.16 15.40
N GLY A 62 3.42 -5.23 14.96
CA GLY A 62 2.95 -4.13 15.80
C GLY A 62 2.20 -4.59 17.04
N ILE A 63 1.25 -5.53 16.90
CA ILE A 63 0.46 -6.08 18.01
C ILE A 63 1.37 -6.84 18.98
N TRP A 64 2.22 -7.74 18.48
CA TRP A 64 3.10 -8.55 19.32
C TRP A 64 4.17 -7.71 20.04
N THR A 65 4.77 -6.75 19.32
CA THR A 65 5.79 -5.86 19.90
C THR A 65 5.16 -4.95 20.95
N MET A 66 3.96 -4.40 20.71
CA MET A 66 3.23 -3.65 21.74
C MET A 66 2.99 -4.50 22.97
N HIS A 67 2.54 -5.76 22.81
CA HIS A 67 2.28 -6.66 23.93
C HIS A 67 3.52 -6.83 24.81
N PHE A 68 4.67 -7.19 24.26
CA PHE A 68 5.87 -7.43 25.07
C PHE A 68 6.53 -6.15 25.59
N ILE A 69 6.42 -5.00 24.90
CA ILE A 69 6.79 -3.71 25.50
C ILE A 69 5.89 -3.41 26.71
N GLY A 70 4.59 -3.70 26.62
CA GLY A 70 3.65 -3.54 27.73
C GLY A 70 3.96 -4.46 28.90
N VAL A 71 4.33 -5.72 28.64
CA VAL A 71 4.81 -6.65 29.67
C VAL A 71 6.10 -6.15 30.32
N LEU A 72 7.06 -5.64 29.54
CA LEU A 72 8.29 -5.02 30.06
C LEU A 72 8.03 -3.73 30.84
N ALA A 73 6.90 -3.06 30.60
CA ALA A 73 6.49 -1.89 31.36
C ALA A 73 6.00 -2.26 32.76
N ALA A 74 5.55 -3.49 32.98
CA ALA A 74 4.99 -3.95 34.25
C ALA A 74 6.10 -4.15 35.32
N PRO A 75 5.79 -3.93 36.60
CA PRO A 75 6.71 -4.13 37.72
C PRO A 75 6.86 -5.63 38.03
N LEU A 76 7.55 -6.36 37.16
CA LEU A 76 7.74 -7.80 37.30
C LEU A 76 8.70 -8.13 38.47
N PRO A 77 8.44 -9.22 39.23
CA PRO A 77 9.33 -9.65 40.31
C PRO A 77 10.78 -9.88 39.84
N PRO A 78 11.78 -9.63 40.68
CA PRO A 78 13.17 -9.96 40.38
C PRO A 78 13.32 -11.45 40.03
N GLY A 79 14.15 -11.77 39.04
CA GLY A 79 14.35 -13.13 38.56
C GLY A 79 13.31 -13.63 37.55
N THR A 80 12.36 -12.78 37.13
CA THR A 80 11.45 -13.10 36.01
C THR A 80 12.24 -13.30 34.72
N THR A 81 11.96 -14.40 34.03
CA THR A 81 12.50 -14.77 32.71
C THR A 81 11.36 -15.12 31.75
N TYR A 82 11.69 -15.27 30.47
CA TYR A 82 10.73 -15.57 29.41
C TYR A 82 11.06 -16.90 28.74
N LEU A 83 10.14 -17.87 28.81
CA LEU A 83 10.27 -19.11 28.06
C LEU A 83 10.23 -18.83 26.57
N VAL A 84 11.25 -19.29 25.85
CA VAL A 84 11.44 -19.00 24.42
C VAL A 84 10.33 -19.62 23.58
N LEU A 85 9.92 -20.85 23.89
CA LEU A 85 8.92 -21.56 23.09
C LEU A 85 7.53 -20.87 23.12
N PRO A 86 6.90 -20.59 24.29
CA PRO A 86 5.65 -19.83 24.34
C PRO A 86 5.76 -18.45 23.70
N THR A 87 6.90 -17.78 23.87
CA THR A 87 7.17 -16.47 23.27
C THR A 87 7.12 -16.54 21.74
N ILE A 88 7.80 -17.52 21.13
CA ILE A 88 7.76 -17.74 19.66
C ILE A 88 6.36 -18.17 19.21
N VAL A 89 5.72 -19.10 19.93
CA VAL A 89 4.38 -19.59 19.59
C VAL A 89 3.36 -18.45 19.62
N SER A 90 3.43 -17.54 20.59
CA SER A 90 2.57 -16.36 20.66
C SER A 90 2.70 -15.48 19.41
N PHE A 91 3.94 -15.24 18.93
CA PHE A 91 4.21 -14.49 17.71
C PHE A 91 3.61 -15.19 16.48
N LEU A 92 3.83 -16.51 16.36
CA LEU A 92 3.31 -17.30 15.24
C LEU A 92 1.78 -17.33 15.21
N ILE A 93 1.12 -17.45 16.36
CA ILE A 93 -0.34 -17.35 16.47
C ILE A 93 -0.81 -16.01 15.92
N CYS A 94 -0.19 -14.90 16.34
CA CYS A 94 -0.58 -13.57 15.86
C CYS A 94 -0.35 -13.42 14.35
N ALA A 95 0.84 -13.77 13.86
CA ALA A 95 1.18 -13.67 12.44
C ALA A 95 0.23 -14.49 11.56
N LEU A 96 -0.04 -15.74 11.95
CA LEU A 96 -0.95 -16.62 11.22
C LEU A 96 -2.38 -16.08 11.23
N VAL A 97 -2.92 -15.77 12.41
CA VAL A 97 -4.32 -15.39 12.54
C VAL A 97 -4.60 -14.04 11.88
N VAL A 98 -3.69 -13.06 12.02
CA VAL A 98 -3.79 -11.77 11.33
C VAL A 98 -3.76 -12.00 9.81
N GLY A 99 -2.78 -12.75 9.31
CA GLY A 99 -2.65 -13.03 7.88
C GLY A 99 -3.87 -13.75 7.30
N VAL A 100 -4.34 -14.81 7.95
CA VAL A 100 -5.52 -15.58 7.54
C VAL A 100 -6.77 -14.70 7.55
N SER A 101 -6.99 -13.92 8.61
CA SER A 101 -8.18 -13.05 8.72
C SER A 101 -8.20 -11.97 7.63
N LEU A 102 -7.04 -11.35 7.34
CA LEU A 102 -6.91 -10.39 6.25
C LEU A 102 -7.09 -11.03 4.88
N PHE A 103 -6.57 -12.25 4.68
CA PHE A 103 -6.75 -12.99 3.44
C PHE A 103 -8.23 -13.30 3.18
N PHE A 104 -8.92 -13.88 4.16
CA PHE A 104 -10.34 -14.22 4.05
C PHE A 104 -11.21 -13.01 3.76
N VAL A 105 -11.01 -11.89 4.47
CA VAL A 105 -11.81 -10.67 4.24
C VAL A 105 -11.50 -10.02 2.89
N SER A 106 -10.32 -10.28 2.33
CA SER A 106 -9.87 -9.68 1.07
C SER A 106 -10.28 -10.48 -0.17
N ILE A 107 -10.77 -11.71 -0.03
CA ILE A 107 -11.25 -12.53 -1.17
C ILE A 107 -12.66 -12.06 -1.58
N GLY A 108 -12.89 -11.84 -2.88
CA GLY A 108 -14.22 -11.54 -3.43
C GLY A 108 -14.91 -10.30 -2.84
N GLU A 109 -16.24 -10.25 -2.90
CA GLU A 109 -17.00 -9.18 -2.26
C GLU A 109 -17.13 -9.42 -0.74
N PRO A 110 -16.90 -8.38 0.09
CA PRO A 110 -16.98 -8.51 1.53
C PRO A 110 -18.43 -8.66 1.99
N SER A 111 -18.83 -9.89 2.32
CA SER A 111 -20.10 -10.18 3.00
C SER A 111 -20.01 -9.90 4.50
N GLY A 112 -21.08 -9.39 5.11
CA GLY A 112 -21.14 -9.10 6.54
C GLY A 112 -20.84 -10.31 7.43
N SER A 113 -21.30 -11.50 7.05
CA SER A 113 -21.01 -12.74 7.78
C SER A 113 -19.53 -13.10 7.75
N ARG A 114 -18.84 -12.84 6.62
CA ARG A 114 -17.40 -13.07 6.49
C ARG A 114 -16.60 -12.13 7.38
N VAL A 115 -17.02 -10.86 7.46
CA VAL A 115 -16.38 -9.89 8.36
C VAL A 115 -16.52 -10.34 9.81
N ILE A 116 -17.71 -10.81 10.22
CA ILE A 116 -17.94 -11.31 11.58
C ILE A 116 -17.08 -12.55 11.85
N ALA A 117 -17.07 -13.53 10.94
CA ALA A 117 -16.25 -14.74 11.09
C ALA A 117 -14.75 -14.42 11.17
N SER A 118 -14.24 -13.53 10.30
CA SER A 118 -12.85 -13.06 10.35
C SER A 118 -12.55 -12.26 11.61
N ALA A 119 -13.51 -11.48 12.14
CA ALA A 119 -13.34 -10.73 13.37
C ALA A 119 -13.27 -11.64 14.60
N LEU A 120 -14.09 -12.69 14.65
CA LEU A 120 -14.05 -13.69 15.72
C LEU A 120 -12.73 -14.47 15.68
N LEU A 121 -12.30 -14.90 14.49
CA LEU A 121 -11.01 -15.56 14.31
C LEU A 121 -9.85 -14.65 14.76
N LEU A 122 -9.83 -13.41 14.29
CA LEU A 122 -8.81 -12.42 14.63
C LEU A 122 -8.80 -12.08 16.12
N GLY A 123 -9.97 -11.81 16.72
CA GLY A 123 -10.11 -11.50 18.14
C GLY A 123 -9.63 -12.66 19.01
N THR A 124 -10.05 -13.89 18.68
CA THR A 124 -9.60 -15.09 19.40
C THR A 124 -8.09 -15.26 19.29
N GLY A 125 -7.48 -15.07 18.11
CA GLY A 125 -6.02 -15.17 17.97
C GLY A 125 -5.25 -14.06 18.69
N ILE A 126 -5.79 -12.85 18.77
CA ILE A 126 -5.17 -11.75 19.55
C ILE A 126 -5.19 -12.09 21.05
N VAL A 127 -6.31 -12.58 21.57
CA VAL A 127 -6.43 -13.06 22.95
C VAL A 127 -5.48 -14.23 23.20
N SER A 128 -5.47 -15.23 22.32
CA SER A 128 -4.59 -16.39 22.43
C SER A 128 -3.12 -15.98 22.41
N MET A 129 -2.71 -15.07 21.51
CA MET A 129 -1.35 -14.54 21.51
C MET A 129 -1.02 -13.89 22.85
N HIS A 130 -1.91 -13.04 23.37
CA HIS A 130 -1.68 -12.37 24.65
C HIS A 130 -1.47 -13.37 25.79
N TYR A 131 -2.40 -14.30 26.00
CA TYR A 131 -2.32 -15.23 27.13
C TYR A 131 -1.21 -16.27 26.97
N VAL A 132 -0.90 -16.72 25.74
CA VAL A 132 0.27 -17.58 25.49
C VAL A 132 1.57 -16.81 25.75
N GLY A 133 1.62 -15.51 25.43
CA GLY A 133 2.75 -14.64 25.75
C GLY A 133 2.95 -14.47 27.26
N ILE A 134 1.87 -14.22 28.01
CA ILE A 134 1.87 -14.16 29.48
C ILE A 134 2.27 -15.51 30.10
N HIS A 135 1.80 -16.62 29.55
CA HIS A 135 2.20 -17.96 29.99
C HIS A 135 3.69 -18.24 29.76
N GLY A 136 4.35 -17.46 28.92
CA GLY A 136 5.80 -17.48 28.75
C GLY A 136 6.58 -16.89 29.93
N LEU A 137 5.94 -16.15 30.85
CA LEU A 137 6.61 -15.63 32.04
C LEU A 137 6.92 -16.75 33.03
N ALA A 138 8.18 -16.85 33.43
CA ALA A 138 8.67 -17.85 34.38
C ALA A 138 9.45 -17.18 35.51
N GLY A 139 9.21 -17.61 36.74
CA GLY A 139 9.87 -17.10 37.95
C GLY A 139 9.26 -17.72 39.21
N PRO A 140 9.65 -17.25 40.41
CA PRO A 140 9.17 -17.77 41.69
C PRO A 140 7.75 -17.26 42.02
N PHE A 141 6.82 -17.40 41.07
CA PHE A 141 5.44 -16.97 41.19
C PHE A 141 4.51 -17.82 40.31
N HIS A 142 3.24 -17.87 40.68
CA HIS A 142 2.15 -18.31 39.80
C HIS A 142 1.29 -17.12 39.41
N ILE A 143 0.78 -17.16 38.17
CA ILE A 143 -0.09 -16.12 37.62
C ILE A 143 -1.54 -16.58 37.77
N HIS A 144 -2.34 -15.77 38.46
CA HIS A 144 -3.79 -15.92 38.54
C HIS A 144 -4.47 -14.85 37.69
N HIS A 145 -5.55 -15.21 37.00
CA HIS A 145 -6.34 -14.30 36.17
C HIS A 145 -7.73 -14.13 36.78
N ASP A 146 -8.19 -12.89 36.86
CA ASP A 146 -9.57 -12.55 37.17
C ASP A 146 -10.46 -12.83 35.94
N ASP A 147 -11.43 -13.73 36.10
CA ASP A 147 -12.30 -14.19 35.02
C ASP A 147 -13.11 -13.05 34.38
N MET A 148 -13.50 -12.04 35.16
CA MET A 148 -14.28 -10.90 34.66
C MET A 148 -13.42 -10.02 33.76
N MET A 149 -12.22 -9.65 34.20
CA MET A 149 -11.28 -8.87 33.40
C MET A 149 -10.80 -9.64 32.18
N MET A 150 -10.64 -10.96 32.28
CA MET A 150 -10.39 -11.83 31.13
C MET A 150 -11.54 -11.79 30.13
N LEU A 151 -12.80 -11.90 30.58
CA LEU A 151 -13.95 -11.79 29.69
C LEU A 151 -14.03 -10.41 29.02
N VAL A 152 -13.79 -9.33 29.77
CA VAL A 152 -13.77 -7.97 29.22
C VAL A 152 -12.66 -7.81 28.19
N SER A 153 -11.45 -8.33 28.44
CA SER A 153 -10.35 -8.28 27.47
C SER A 153 -10.71 -9.03 26.18
N VAL A 154 -11.37 -10.19 26.28
CA VAL A 154 -11.88 -10.95 25.13
C VAL A 154 -12.89 -10.14 24.31
N LEU A 155 -13.84 -9.48 24.98
CA LEU A 155 -14.83 -8.63 24.30
C LEU A 155 -14.17 -7.43 23.60
N ILE A 156 -13.19 -6.79 24.25
CA ILE A 156 -12.41 -5.71 23.64
C ILE A 156 -11.63 -6.25 22.43
N ALA A 157 -11.04 -7.44 22.51
CA ALA A 157 -10.30 -8.05 21.40
C ALA A 157 -11.20 -8.28 20.18
N VAL A 158 -12.39 -8.87 20.37
CA VAL A 158 -13.36 -9.11 19.29
C VAL A 158 -13.86 -7.78 18.70
N GLY A 159 -14.17 -6.80 19.55
CA GLY A 159 -14.56 -5.46 19.11
C GLY A 159 -13.46 -4.75 18.31
N THR A 160 -12.21 -4.86 18.77
CA THR A 160 -11.01 -4.32 18.10
C THR A 160 -10.79 -4.99 16.74
N ALA A 161 -10.91 -6.32 16.69
CA ALA A 161 -10.79 -7.09 15.46
C ALA A 161 -11.88 -6.72 14.44
N TYR A 162 -13.13 -6.64 14.89
CA TYR A 162 -14.23 -6.20 14.05
C TYR A 162 -14.00 -4.78 13.53
N GLY A 163 -13.70 -3.83 14.41
CA GLY A 163 -13.40 -2.44 14.06
C GLY A 163 -12.25 -2.32 13.07
N GLY A 164 -11.14 -3.02 13.30
CA GLY A 164 -9.97 -3.07 12.42
C GLY A 164 -10.30 -3.60 11.03
N LEU A 165 -11.10 -4.67 10.92
CA LEU A 165 -11.53 -5.21 9.63
C LEU A 165 -12.52 -4.27 8.92
N ARG A 166 -13.40 -3.57 9.65
CA ARG A 166 -14.28 -2.53 9.07
C ARG A 166 -13.48 -1.33 8.57
N ILE A 167 -12.46 -0.92 9.31
CA ILE A 167 -11.48 0.09 8.92
C ILE A 167 -10.76 -0.32 7.63
N LEU A 168 -10.32 -1.57 7.55
CA LEU A 168 -9.66 -2.15 6.37
C LEU A 168 -10.55 -2.07 5.12
N LEU A 169 -11.84 -2.41 5.31
CA LEU A 169 -12.82 -2.43 4.23
C LEU A 169 -13.32 -1.03 3.87
N ALA A 170 -13.22 -0.05 4.76
CA ALA A 170 -13.52 1.34 4.42
C ALA A 170 -12.51 1.86 3.39
N ARG A 171 -12.96 2.78 2.52
CA ARG A 171 -12.05 3.54 1.65
C ARG A 171 -11.31 4.57 2.52
N GLN A 172 -10.11 4.18 2.96
CA GLN A 172 -9.24 4.98 3.81
C GLN A 172 -8.41 5.95 2.96
N GLY A 173 -8.37 7.23 3.35
CA GLY A 173 -7.53 8.25 2.73
C GLY A 173 -7.14 9.32 3.73
N GLY A 174 -5.86 9.74 3.69
CA GLY A 174 -5.31 10.80 4.53
C GLY A 174 -5.66 10.66 6.01
N MET A 175 -6.37 11.65 6.55
CA MET A 175 -6.74 11.75 7.98
C MET A 175 -7.53 10.54 8.51
N ARG A 176 -8.37 9.90 7.68
CA ARG A 176 -9.15 8.73 8.13
C ARG A 176 -8.26 7.55 8.48
N LEU A 177 -7.16 7.36 7.75
CA LEU A 177 -6.18 6.31 8.03
C LEU A 177 -5.46 6.59 9.37
N VAL A 178 -5.07 7.85 9.59
CA VAL A 178 -4.44 8.29 10.86
C VAL A 178 -5.38 8.01 12.04
N LEU A 179 -6.63 8.49 11.98
CA LEU A 179 -7.61 8.29 13.05
C LEU A 179 -7.89 6.81 13.30
N SER A 180 -7.99 6.01 12.22
CA SER A 180 -8.20 4.57 12.32
C SER A 180 -7.02 3.84 12.97
N ALA A 181 -5.79 4.23 12.65
CA ALA A 181 -4.58 3.65 13.23
C ALA A 181 -4.44 4.02 14.71
N VAL A 182 -4.74 5.27 15.07
CA VAL A 182 -4.77 5.74 16.47
C VAL A 182 -5.81 4.95 17.26
N ALA A 183 -7.05 4.87 16.76
CA ALA A 183 -8.12 4.12 17.40
C ALA A 183 -7.76 2.64 17.58
N PHE A 184 -7.19 2.02 16.54
CA PHE A 184 -6.69 0.64 16.62
C PHE A 184 -5.60 0.46 17.68
N GLY A 185 -4.59 1.33 17.69
CA GLY A 185 -3.50 1.25 18.66
C GLY A 185 -3.99 1.35 20.10
N PHE A 186 -4.91 2.28 20.39
CA PHE A 186 -5.56 2.36 21.69
C PHE A 186 -6.42 1.13 22.01
N ALA A 187 -7.13 0.58 21.04
CA ALA A 187 -8.02 -0.56 21.27
C ALA A 187 -7.23 -1.86 21.56
N VAL A 188 -6.17 -2.15 20.79
CA VAL A 188 -5.31 -3.32 21.05
C VAL A 188 -4.56 -3.15 22.37
N SER A 189 -4.05 -1.94 22.65
CA SER A 189 -3.38 -1.65 23.93
C SER A 189 -4.36 -1.75 25.10
N GLY A 190 -5.59 -1.25 24.93
CA GLY A 190 -6.66 -1.34 25.92
C GLY A 190 -7.01 -2.79 26.26
N MET A 191 -7.07 -3.68 25.26
CA MET A 191 -7.22 -5.12 25.50
C MET A 191 -6.09 -5.67 26.37
N HIS A 192 -4.83 -5.38 26.00
CA HIS A 192 -3.65 -5.86 26.73
C HIS A 192 -3.65 -5.36 28.19
N TYR A 193 -3.83 -4.07 28.42
CA TYR A 193 -3.80 -3.49 29.76
C TYR A 193 -5.03 -3.88 30.60
N THR A 194 -6.17 -4.16 29.99
CA THR A 194 -7.34 -4.73 30.70
C THR A 194 -7.02 -6.15 31.20
N ALA A 195 -6.41 -6.98 30.35
CA ALA A 195 -5.99 -8.32 30.75
C ALA A 195 -4.91 -8.31 31.84
N MET A 196 -3.94 -7.39 31.73
CA MET A 196 -2.90 -7.18 32.75
C MET A 196 -3.46 -6.66 34.07
N TYR A 197 -4.47 -5.78 34.02
CA TYR A 197 -5.17 -5.30 35.22
C TYR A 197 -5.83 -6.43 36.00
N GLY A 198 -6.41 -7.41 35.28
CA GLY A 198 -6.99 -8.61 35.87
C GLY A 198 -5.99 -9.69 36.28
N MET A 199 -4.69 -9.44 36.23
CA MET A 199 -3.68 -10.47 36.46
C MET A 199 -2.96 -10.22 37.79
N GLN A 200 -2.78 -11.29 38.57
CA GLN A 200 -2.16 -11.25 39.89
C GLN A 200 -1.01 -12.26 39.94
N MET A 201 0.15 -11.82 40.41
CA MET A 201 1.31 -12.69 40.62
C MET A 201 1.40 -13.04 42.10
N MET A 202 1.20 -14.31 42.43
CA MET A 202 1.34 -14.84 43.78
C MET A 202 2.69 -15.53 43.93
N PRO A 203 3.50 -15.21 44.96
CA PRO A 203 4.77 -15.89 45.20
C PRO A 203 4.59 -17.41 45.28
N SER A 204 5.49 -18.16 44.65
CA SER A 204 5.51 -19.62 44.69
C SER A 204 6.86 -20.12 45.14
N ALA A 205 6.87 -21.11 46.01
CA ALA A 205 8.07 -21.79 46.51
C ALA A 205 8.53 -22.94 45.60
N GLY A 206 7.89 -23.14 44.45
CA GLY A 206 8.21 -24.22 43.52
C GLY A 206 9.54 -24.00 42.78
N ASP A 207 10.24 -25.11 42.51
CA ASP A 207 11.40 -25.13 41.63
C ASP A 207 11.06 -24.55 40.25
N GLY A 208 11.98 -23.76 39.69
CA GLY A 208 11.78 -23.02 38.45
C GLY A 208 11.30 -23.89 37.30
N MET A 209 10.43 -23.34 36.45
CA MET A 209 9.93 -24.04 35.27
C MET A 209 11.07 -24.51 34.35
N ASP A 210 11.07 -25.80 34.00
CA ASP A 210 11.99 -26.40 33.03
C ASP A 210 11.77 -25.83 31.62
N GLY A 211 12.83 -25.31 30.99
CA GLY A 211 12.79 -24.88 29.59
C GLY A 211 13.89 -23.89 29.20
N LEU A 212 14.04 -23.66 27.89
CA LEU A 212 14.93 -22.61 27.39
C LEU A 212 14.32 -21.24 27.73
N THR A 213 15.03 -20.47 28.54
CA THR A 213 14.63 -19.13 28.97
C THR A 213 15.47 -18.03 28.32
N ALA A 214 14.85 -16.88 28.10
CA ALA A 214 15.48 -15.64 27.70
C ALA A 214 15.37 -14.63 28.84
N SER A 215 16.43 -13.84 29.04
CA SER A 215 16.40 -12.75 30.01
C SER A 215 15.55 -11.58 29.52
N PRO A 216 15.07 -10.70 30.42
CA PRO A 216 14.38 -9.47 30.04
C PRO A 216 15.21 -8.59 29.09
N GLN A 217 16.54 -8.59 29.21
CA GLN A 217 17.43 -7.84 28.32
C GLN A 217 17.41 -8.38 26.89
N ILE A 218 17.43 -9.71 26.72
CA ILE A 218 17.35 -10.34 25.38
C ILE A 218 16.00 -9.99 24.75
N LEU A 219 14.91 -10.10 25.50
CA LEU A 219 13.60 -9.73 25.00
C LEU A 219 13.53 -8.24 24.64
N ALA A 220 14.07 -7.36 25.48
CA ALA A 220 14.17 -5.92 25.22
C ALA A 220 14.92 -5.60 23.91
N LEU A 221 16.01 -6.32 23.62
CA LEU A 221 16.74 -6.19 22.36
C LEU A 221 15.88 -6.63 21.16
N ILE A 222 15.14 -7.74 21.28
CA ILE A 222 14.25 -8.23 20.22
C ILE A 222 13.13 -7.22 19.95
N VAL A 223 12.42 -6.75 20.97
CA VAL A 223 11.33 -5.77 20.78
C VAL A 223 11.85 -4.42 20.30
N SER A 224 13.08 -4.02 20.68
CA SER A 224 13.73 -2.81 20.15
C SER A 224 14.02 -2.94 18.66
N LEU A 225 14.57 -4.08 18.23
CA LEU A 225 14.79 -4.37 16.81
C LEU A 225 13.47 -4.34 16.04
N LEU A 226 12.43 -5.05 16.51
CA LEU A 226 11.13 -5.05 15.85
C LEU A 226 10.48 -3.66 15.82
N SER A 227 10.65 -2.86 16.88
CA SER A 227 10.20 -1.47 16.90
C SER A 227 10.89 -0.64 15.84
N PHE A 228 12.20 -0.80 15.66
CA PHE A 228 12.94 -0.17 14.58
C PHE A 228 12.40 -0.59 13.21
N LEU A 229 12.09 -1.87 12.98
CA LEU A 229 11.47 -2.33 11.73
C LEU A 229 10.10 -1.68 11.50
N VAL A 230 9.27 -1.56 12.53
CA VAL A 230 7.95 -0.91 12.44
C VAL A 230 8.10 0.57 12.08
N VAL A 231 9.00 1.29 12.75
CA VAL A 231 9.27 2.71 12.48
C VAL A 231 9.84 2.89 11.07
N ALA A 232 10.82 2.08 10.67
CA ALA A 232 11.41 2.14 9.34
C ALA A 232 10.36 1.86 8.25
N GLY A 233 9.50 0.87 8.47
CA GLY A 233 8.39 0.56 7.56
C GLY A 233 7.37 1.68 7.46
N PHE A 234 7.02 2.31 8.59
CA PHE A 234 6.15 3.49 8.62
C PHE A 234 6.77 4.66 7.83
N LEU A 235 8.04 4.97 8.07
CA LEU A 235 8.75 6.04 7.36
C LEU A 235 8.82 5.74 5.86
N LEU A 236 9.17 4.51 5.48
CA LEU A 236 9.19 4.08 4.08
C LEU A 236 7.81 4.17 3.43
N PHE A 237 6.75 3.83 4.17
CA PHE A 237 5.38 3.95 3.70
C PHE A 237 4.96 5.42 3.45
N LEU A 238 5.52 6.37 4.21
CA LEU A 238 5.30 7.80 4.02
C LEU A 238 6.07 8.36 2.82
N VAL A 239 7.16 7.72 2.37
CA VAL A 239 7.89 8.15 1.18
C VAL A 239 6.96 8.00 -0.04
N PRO A 240 6.54 9.12 -0.68
CA PRO A 240 5.71 9.03 -1.87
C PRO A 240 6.53 8.44 -3.02
N GLU A 241 5.90 7.66 -3.91
CA GLU A 241 6.51 7.10 -5.14
C GLU A 241 7.10 8.17 -6.10
N SER A 242 7.01 9.46 -5.75
CA SER A 242 7.54 10.59 -6.51
C SER A 242 9.06 10.53 -6.74
N GLN A 243 9.84 9.87 -5.88
CA GLN A 243 11.30 9.76 -6.08
C GLN A 243 11.72 8.71 -7.13
N GLN A 244 10.95 7.65 -7.37
CA GLN A 244 11.30 6.66 -8.40
C GLN A 244 11.07 7.19 -9.83
N ARG A 245 10.18 8.18 -10.00
CA ARG A 245 10.05 8.91 -11.28
C ARG A 245 11.16 9.95 -11.49
N ALA A 246 11.71 10.52 -10.41
CA ALA A 246 12.81 11.47 -10.48
C ALA A 246 14.17 10.78 -10.75
N ALA A 247 14.40 9.59 -10.17
CA ALA A 247 15.60 8.79 -10.45
C ALA A 247 15.62 8.20 -11.88
N ALA A 248 14.45 7.99 -12.49
CA ALA A 248 14.33 7.62 -13.91
C ALA A 248 14.42 8.82 -14.88
N THR A 249 14.67 10.03 -14.36
CA THR A 249 14.86 11.26 -15.14
C THR A 249 16.11 12.02 -14.68
N SER A 250 17.23 11.33 -14.54
CA SER A 250 18.53 12.00 -14.64
C SER A 250 18.77 12.39 -16.11
N PRO A 251 19.02 13.66 -16.44
CA PRO A 251 19.39 14.05 -17.80
C PRO A 251 20.84 13.65 -18.04
N GLU A 252 21.04 12.60 -18.84
CA GLU A 252 22.32 12.35 -19.48
C GLU A 252 22.55 13.48 -20.50
N TRP A 253 23.54 14.32 -20.23
CA TRP A 253 23.87 15.48 -21.06
C TRP A 253 24.66 15.00 -22.29
N PRO A 254 24.25 15.34 -23.53
CA PRO A 254 25.02 14.96 -24.72
C PRO A 254 26.15 15.96 -25.00
N GLY A 255 27.38 15.46 -25.03
CA GLY A 255 28.57 16.05 -25.65
C GLY A 255 29.70 15.05 -25.45
N GLU A 256 30.43 14.53 -26.44
CA GLU A 256 30.82 14.98 -27.78
C GLU A 256 30.98 13.76 -28.74
N PRO A 257 31.11 13.98 -30.06
CA PRO A 257 31.32 12.91 -31.04
C PRO A 257 32.79 12.47 -31.07
N HIS A 258 33.08 11.24 -30.64
CA HIS A 258 34.34 10.57 -30.96
C HIS A 258 34.17 9.75 -32.25
N ALA A 259 34.74 10.30 -33.33
CA ALA A 259 35.08 9.57 -34.54
C ALA A 259 36.51 8.99 -34.43
N MET A 260 36.76 7.97 -35.26
CA MET A 260 37.98 7.18 -35.48
C MET A 260 38.25 6.08 -34.43
N ASP A 261 38.73 4.90 -34.78
CA ASP A 261 38.94 4.14 -36.02
C ASP A 261 39.53 2.81 -35.51
N THR A 262 39.24 1.68 -36.16
CA THR A 262 40.19 0.58 -36.42
C THR A 262 39.48 -0.68 -36.88
N ALA A 263 39.78 -1.03 -38.12
CA ALA A 263 39.54 -2.32 -38.73
C ALA A 263 40.43 -3.44 -38.12
N ARG A 264 39.89 -4.65 -38.11
CA ARG A 264 40.55 -5.94 -38.43
C ARG A 264 39.47 -7.03 -38.40
N GLU A 265 39.12 -7.62 -39.54
CA GLU A 265 39.66 -8.91 -40.04
C GLU A 265 39.58 -10.02 -38.98
N LEU A 266 39.18 -11.28 -39.21
CA LEU A 266 38.68 -12.12 -40.30
C LEU A 266 38.51 -13.52 -39.66
N SER A 267 37.86 -14.48 -40.33
CA SER A 267 37.80 -15.94 -40.05
C SER A 267 36.96 -16.41 -38.84
N GLY A 268 36.12 -17.44 -38.91
CA GLY A 268 35.84 -18.42 -39.95
C GLY A 268 34.61 -19.28 -39.56
N ASP A 269 34.14 -20.07 -40.54
CA ASP A 269 33.00 -21.00 -40.53
C ASP A 269 32.91 -21.93 -39.31
N ASP A 270 31.67 -22.22 -38.87
CA ASP A 270 31.04 -23.55 -39.04
C ASP A 270 29.62 -23.56 -38.43
N ASP A 271 28.62 -23.81 -39.29
CA ASP A 271 27.29 -24.34 -38.93
C ASP A 271 27.41 -25.86 -38.67
N PRO A 272 26.52 -26.58 -37.95
CA PRO A 272 25.07 -26.45 -38.08
C PRO A 272 24.19 -26.74 -36.83
N HIS A 273 22.92 -26.35 -36.97
CA HIS A 273 21.69 -26.81 -36.29
C HIS A 273 21.03 -25.84 -35.31
N GLY A 274 19.96 -25.19 -35.80
CA GLY A 274 18.87 -24.70 -34.95
C GLY A 274 18.16 -23.47 -35.53
N SER A 275 17.10 -23.69 -36.31
CA SER A 275 16.24 -22.70 -36.98
C SER A 275 16.03 -21.37 -36.23
N PRO A 276 16.19 -20.21 -36.91
CA PRO A 276 15.52 -18.99 -36.52
C PRO A 276 14.33 -18.68 -37.45
N ALA A 277 13.22 -18.37 -36.81
CA ALA A 277 12.01 -17.82 -37.39
C ALA A 277 12.33 -16.62 -38.30
N THR A 278 11.66 -16.60 -39.44
CA THR A 278 11.68 -15.54 -40.45
C THR A 278 11.34 -14.19 -39.83
N ARG A 279 12.35 -13.32 -39.70
CA ARG A 279 12.16 -11.86 -39.65
C ARG A 279 11.80 -11.38 -41.06
N PRO A 280 10.63 -10.77 -41.30
CA PRO A 280 10.44 -10.04 -42.55
C PRO A 280 11.26 -8.75 -42.51
N LEU A 281 12.08 -8.58 -43.55
CA LEU A 281 12.81 -7.35 -43.88
C LEU A 281 11.84 -6.17 -44.11
N PRO A 282 12.29 -4.91 -43.95
CA PRO A 282 11.44 -3.75 -44.08
C PRO A 282 11.13 -3.46 -45.55
N LEU A 283 9.90 -3.71 -46.00
CA LEU A 283 9.39 -3.13 -47.25
C LEU A 283 9.01 -1.67 -47.01
N HIS A 284 9.90 -0.78 -47.44
CA HIS A 284 9.59 0.63 -47.64
C HIS A 284 8.65 0.78 -48.85
N GLY A 285 7.54 1.49 -48.66
CA GLY A 285 6.79 2.13 -49.75
C GLY A 285 5.86 1.24 -50.56
N LEU A 286 4.60 1.18 -50.13
CA LEU A 286 3.39 1.31 -50.95
C LEU A 286 2.21 1.37 -49.97
N GLY A 287 1.29 2.32 -50.20
CA GLY A 287 0.25 2.73 -49.26
C GLY A 287 -0.43 1.58 -48.54
N ARG A 288 -0.18 1.46 -47.23
CA ARG A 288 -0.99 0.63 -46.34
C ARG A 288 -2.41 1.21 -46.42
N PRO A 289 -3.44 0.44 -46.79
CA PRO A 289 -4.81 0.92 -46.68
C PRO A 289 -5.01 1.41 -45.23
N PRO A 290 -5.71 2.53 -45.00
CA PRO A 290 -5.97 3.00 -43.65
C PRO A 290 -6.54 1.83 -42.85
N LEU A 291 -5.87 1.46 -41.74
CA LEU A 291 -6.46 0.49 -40.82
C LEU A 291 -7.83 1.04 -40.44
N PRO A 292 -8.92 0.26 -40.56
CA PRO A 292 -10.23 0.74 -40.19
C PRO A 292 -10.18 1.18 -38.74
N LEU A 293 -10.62 2.42 -38.49
CA LEU A 293 -10.67 2.97 -37.14
C LEU A 293 -11.58 2.10 -36.27
N ALA A 294 -11.13 1.78 -35.08
CA ALA A 294 -11.86 0.98 -34.13
C ALA A 294 -12.98 1.81 -33.49
N THR A 295 -14.23 1.41 -33.72
CA THR A 295 -15.41 1.98 -33.04
C THR A 295 -15.51 1.49 -31.59
N ARG A 296 -14.93 0.33 -31.30
CA ARG A 296 -14.95 -0.31 -29.99
C ARG A 296 -13.55 -0.74 -29.56
N LEU A 297 -13.27 -0.57 -28.27
CA LEU A 297 -11.99 -0.94 -27.67
C LEU A 297 -12.18 -2.16 -26.75
N PRO A 298 -11.39 -3.24 -26.92
CA PRO A 298 -11.49 -4.43 -26.09
C PRO A 298 -10.95 -4.16 -24.67
N VAL A 299 -11.70 -4.59 -23.66
CA VAL A 299 -11.33 -4.53 -22.26
C VAL A 299 -11.53 -5.88 -21.57
N GLU A 300 -10.63 -6.25 -20.67
CA GLU A 300 -10.71 -7.46 -19.88
C GLU A 300 -11.73 -7.31 -18.73
N GLY A 301 -12.63 -8.28 -18.62
CA GLY A 301 -13.62 -8.42 -17.56
C GLY A 301 -13.53 -9.79 -16.88
N ALA A 302 -14.28 -9.97 -15.79
CA ALA A 302 -14.28 -11.23 -15.04
C ALA A 302 -14.81 -12.43 -15.85
N ASP A 303 -15.70 -12.17 -16.83
CA ASP A 303 -16.37 -13.17 -17.65
C ASP A 303 -15.80 -13.26 -19.09
N GLY A 304 -14.70 -12.55 -19.39
CA GLY A 304 -14.04 -12.55 -20.71
C GLY A 304 -13.68 -11.16 -21.24
N THR A 305 -13.51 -11.03 -22.56
CA THR A 305 -13.22 -9.75 -23.24
C THR A 305 -14.52 -9.01 -23.54
N HIS A 306 -14.72 -7.87 -22.90
CA HIS A 306 -15.83 -6.95 -23.16
C HIS A 306 -15.38 -5.88 -24.18
N PHE A 307 -16.32 -5.26 -24.88
CA PHE A 307 -16.03 -4.18 -25.82
C PHE A 307 -16.69 -2.90 -25.32
N VAL A 308 -15.90 -1.82 -25.25
CA VAL A 308 -16.34 -0.49 -24.84
C VAL A 308 -16.48 0.38 -26.07
N GLU A 309 -17.59 1.09 -26.21
CA GLU A 309 -17.76 2.05 -27.30
C GLU A 309 -16.74 3.19 -27.17
N ALA A 310 -16.14 3.60 -28.28
CA ALA A 310 -15.17 4.70 -28.30
C ALA A 310 -15.74 6.00 -27.70
N GLU A 311 -17.06 6.19 -27.73
CA GLU A 311 -17.75 7.36 -27.17
C GLU A 311 -17.78 7.37 -25.64
N GLU A 312 -17.67 6.20 -25.00
CA GLU A 312 -17.66 6.11 -23.53
C GLU A 312 -16.26 6.30 -22.94
N ILE A 313 -15.23 6.29 -23.79
CA ILE A 313 -13.84 6.37 -23.37
C ILE A 313 -13.45 7.82 -23.13
N ARG A 314 -13.00 8.11 -21.91
CA ARG A 314 -12.53 9.44 -21.50
C ARG A 314 -11.01 9.55 -21.56
N SER A 315 -10.30 8.54 -21.07
CA SER A 315 -8.85 8.49 -21.11
C SER A 315 -8.31 7.08 -21.26
N ILE A 316 -7.09 6.97 -21.79
CA ILE A 316 -6.33 5.74 -21.90
C ILE A 316 -4.94 6.01 -21.32
N ARG A 317 -4.51 5.20 -20.37
CA ARG A 317 -3.21 5.30 -19.70
C ARG A 317 -2.35 4.08 -20.04
N ALA A 318 -1.09 4.31 -20.36
CA ALA A 318 -0.12 3.23 -20.55
C ALA A 318 0.24 2.57 -19.20
N ASP A 319 0.21 1.25 -19.15
CA ASP A 319 0.69 0.44 -18.03
C ASP A 319 1.47 -0.78 -18.56
N ALA A 320 2.81 -0.70 -18.50
CA ALA A 320 3.73 -1.69 -19.07
C ALA A 320 3.42 -2.03 -20.54
N HIS A 321 2.91 -3.25 -20.81
CA HIS A 321 2.60 -3.76 -22.15
C HIS A 321 1.12 -3.64 -22.53
N TYR A 322 0.28 -3.11 -21.65
CA TYR A 322 -1.15 -2.96 -21.84
C TYR A 322 -1.60 -1.52 -21.56
N ALA A 323 -2.88 -1.23 -21.76
CA ALA A 323 -3.44 0.08 -21.53
C ALA A 323 -4.63 0.00 -20.57
N LEU A 324 -4.75 0.97 -19.67
CA LEU A 324 -5.89 1.13 -18.78
C LEU A 324 -6.84 2.15 -19.38
N VAL A 325 -8.10 1.75 -19.58
CA VAL A 325 -9.14 2.52 -20.25
C VAL A 325 -10.10 3.02 -19.19
N HIS A 326 -10.26 4.33 -19.10
CA HIS A 326 -11.18 4.97 -18.18
C HIS A 326 -12.48 5.32 -18.89
N ASP A 327 -13.57 4.69 -18.46
CA ASP A 327 -14.92 4.90 -19.01
C ASP A 327 -15.72 5.97 -18.26
N GLY A 328 -15.12 6.64 -17.28
CA GLY A 328 -15.71 7.67 -16.43
C GLY A 328 -16.15 7.21 -15.06
N THR A 329 -16.43 5.92 -14.92
CA THR A 329 -16.81 5.32 -13.63
C THR A 329 -15.70 4.44 -13.07
N ARG A 330 -14.97 3.75 -13.95
CA ARG A 330 -13.94 2.78 -13.60
C ARG A 330 -12.86 2.69 -14.66
N GLU A 331 -11.72 2.15 -14.25
CA GLU A 331 -10.63 1.77 -15.15
C GLU A 331 -10.74 0.28 -15.47
N ARG A 332 -10.54 -0.08 -16.74
CA ARG A 332 -10.51 -1.46 -17.21
C ARG A 332 -9.25 -1.70 -18.03
N MET A 333 -8.66 -2.89 -17.89
CA MET A 333 -7.47 -3.27 -18.65
C MET A 333 -7.84 -3.57 -20.10
N SER A 334 -7.07 -3.08 -21.05
CA SER A 334 -7.15 -3.42 -22.46
C SER A 334 -5.86 -4.11 -22.88
N PRO A 335 -5.93 -5.20 -23.67
CA PRO A 335 -4.74 -5.89 -24.16
C PRO A 335 -3.93 -5.04 -25.15
N TRP A 336 -4.48 -3.92 -25.64
CA TRP A 336 -3.76 -3.02 -26.53
C TRP A 336 -2.70 -2.22 -25.79
N SER A 337 -1.56 -2.02 -26.45
CA SER A 337 -0.60 -1.01 -26.03
C SER A 337 -1.12 0.40 -26.31
N ILE A 338 -0.54 1.42 -25.65
CA ILE A 338 -0.93 2.82 -25.90
C ILE A 338 -0.70 3.24 -27.36
N SER A 339 0.34 2.71 -28.02
CA SER A 339 0.66 3.02 -29.41
C SER A 339 -0.32 2.36 -30.38
N GLU A 340 -0.74 1.12 -30.09
CA GLU A 340 -1.80 0.45 -30.86
C GLU A 340 -3.12 1.19 -30.73
N ALA A 341 -3.49 1.60 -29.51
CA ALA A 341 -4.69 2.41 -29.28
C ALA A 341 -4.62 3.73 -30.05
N GLU A 342 -3.48 4.43 -30.06
CA GLU A 342 -3.29 5.65 -30.86
C GLU A 342 -3.46 5.41 -32.36
N SER A 343 -3.00 4.27 -32.88
CA SER A 343 -3.10 3.94 -34.31
C SER A 343 -4.50 3.55 -34.78
N LEU A 344 -5.31 2.99 -33.87
CA LEU A 344 -6.62 2.40 -34.19
C LEU A 344 -7.77 3.33 -33.83
N LEU A 345 -7.60 4.26 -32.89
CA LEU A 345 -8.65 5.18 -32.48
C LEU A 345 -8.74 6.40 -33.40
N ASP A 346 -9.94 6.96 -33.50
CA ASP A 346 -10.20 8.15 -34.32
C ASP A 346 -9.34 9.34 -33.86
N PRO A 347 -8.40 9.83 -34.68
CA PRO A 347 -7.50 10.92 -34.32
C PRO A 347 -8.22 12.27 -34.17
N SER A 348 -9.47 12.40 -34.63
CA SER A 348 -10.28 13.61 -34.42
C SER A 348 -10.84 13.69 -33.00
N ARG A 349 -11.21 12.56 -32.41
CA ARG A 349 -11.74 12.46 -31.03
C ARG A 349 -10.65 12.26 -30.00
N PHE A 350 -9.64 11.45 -30.30
CA PHE A 350 -8.58 11.10 -29.37
C PHE A 350 -7.30 11.88 -29.64
N MET A 351 -6.62 12.28 -28.57
CA MET A 351 -5.35 12.97 -28.64
C MET A 351 -4.38 12.43 -27.58
N ARG A 352 -3.17 12.07 -28.01
CA ARG A 352 -2.08 11.75 -27.10
C ARG A 352 -1.49 13.02 -26.49
N VAL A 353 -1.78 13.23 -25.21
CA VAL A 353 -1.37 14.44 -24.46
C VAL A 353 -0.10 14.25 -23.65
N HIS A 354 0.25 12.99 -23.37
CA HIS A 354 1.46 12.60 -22.67
C HIS A 354 2.02 11.30 -23.26
N ARG A 355 3.31 10.99 -23.01
CA ARG A 355 3.90 9.71 -23.44
C ARG A 355 3.13 8.49 -22.93
N SER A 356 2.37 8.66 -21.84
CA SER A 356 1.59 7.62 -21.18
C SER A 356 0.08 7.89 -21.14
N HIS A 357 -0.43 8.96 -21.77
CA HIS A 357 -1.86 9.28 -21.73
C HIS A 357 -2.40 9.74 -23.08
N ILE A 358 -3.54 9.15 -23.45
CA ILE A 358 -4.44 9.59 -24.52
C ILE A 358 -5.74 10.04 -23.85
N ILE A 359 -6.32 11.12 -24.33
CA ILE A 359 -7.62 11.62 -23.85
C ILE A 359 -8.61 11.72 -25.00
N SER A 360 -9.89 11.67 -24.67
CA SER A 360 -10.98 12.04 -25.56
C SER A 360 -11.24 13.55 -25.43
N VAL A 361 -10.99 14.30 -26.50
CA VAL A 361 -11.13 15.76 -26.54
C VAL A 361 -12.56 16.24 -26.20
N PRO A 362 -13.64 15.59 -26.68
CA PRO A 362 -15.01 15.99 -26.34
C PRO A 362 -15.34 15.97 -24.84
N HIS A 363 -14.65 15.14 -24.05
CA HIS A 363 -14.91 15.00 -22.61
C HIS A 363 -14.08 15.95 -21.74
N VAL A 364 -13.29 16.86 -22.33
CA VAL A 364 -12.49 17.83 -21.56
C VAL A 364 -13.38 18.95 -21.04
N VAL A 365 -13.55 19.02 -19.72
CA VAL A 365 -14.36 20.05 -19.04
C VAL A 365 -13.50 21.27 -18.71
N LEU A 366 -12.25 21.04 -18.32
CA LEU A 366 -11.38 22.11 -17.83
C LEU A 366 -9.91 21.82 -18.10
N ILE A 367 -9.14 22.87 -18.41
CA ILE A 367 -7.69 22.83 -18.57
C ILE A 367 -7.05 23.85 -17.64
N ARG A 368 -6.17 23.40 -16.74
CA ARG A 368 -5.39 24.24 -15.82
C ARG A 368 -3.91 24.20 -16.19
N LYS A 369 -3.22 25.33 -16.06
CA LYS A 369 -1.77 25.37 -16.18
C LYS A 369 -1.18 24.84 -14.87
N GLU A 370 -0.24 23.90 -14.96
CA GLU A 370 0.45 23.34 -13.81
C GLU A 370 1.94 23.18 -14.14
N GLY A 371 2.77 24.00 -13.49
CA GLY A 371 4.19 24.16 -13.85
C GLY A 371 4.40 24.58 -15.31
N ASP A 372 5.26 23.85 -16.02
CA ASP A 372 5.52 23.99 -17.46
C ASP A 372 4.55 23.19 -18.36
N GLY A 373 3.65 22.41 -17.76
CA GLY A 373 2.64 21.61 -18.44
C GLY A 373 1.23 22.13 -18.24
N ALA A 374 0.27 21.24 -18.44
CA ALA A 374 -1.13 21.48 -18.09
C ALA A 374 -1.72 20.20 -17.51
N VAL A 375 -2.80 20.35 -16.74
CA VAL A 375 -3.66 19.23 -16.32
C VAL A 375 -5.04 19.48 -16.88
N VAL A 376 -5.60 18.46 -17.53
CA VAL A 376 -7.00 18.47 -17.97
C VAL A 376 -7.86 17.69 -17.00
N GLU A 377 -9.07 18.18 -16.82
CA GLU A 377 -10.14 17.52 -16.08
C GLU A 377 -11.15 17.00 -17.10
N LEU A 378 -11.41 15.69 -17.05
CA LEU A 378 -12.37 15.01 -17.90
C LEU A 378 -13.71 14.86 -17.16
N ASP A 379 -14.81 14.89 -17.90
CA ASP A 379 -16.14 14.71 -17.34
C ASP A 379 -16.31 13.32 -16.69
N GLY A 380 -17.23 13.22 -15.74
CA GLY A 380 -17.52 11.98 -15.03
C GLY A 380 -18.08 12.21 -13.62
N PRO A 381 -18.61 11.16 -12.96
CA PRO A 381 -19.06 11.22 -11.56
C PRO A 381 -17.96 11.60 -10.56
N THR A 382 -16.69 11.39 -10.91
CA THR A 382 -15.52 11.86 -10.16
C THR A 382 -14.57 12.61 -11.09
N PRO A 383 -13.98 13.74 -10.66
CA PRO A 383 -13.01 14.48 -11.47
C PRO A 383 -11.83 13.59 -11.84
N HIS A 384 -11.64 13.32 -13.14
CA HIS A 384 -10.51 12.55 -13.62
C HIS A 384 -9.46 13.49 -14.22
N LEU A 385 -8.33 13.65 -13.51
CA LEU A 385 -7.26 14.58 -13.87
C LEU A 385 -6.17 13.87 -14.68
N VAL A 386 -5.86 14.39 -15.86
CA VAL A 386 -4.83 13.82 -16.76
C VAL A 386 -3.73 14.86 -17.04
N PRO A 387 -2.44 14.50 -16.83
CA PRO A 387 -1.34 15.40 -17.12
C PRO A 387 -1.08 15.52 -18.63
N VAL A 388 -0.76 16.74 -19.07
CA VAL A 388 -0.43 17.11 -20.44
C VAL A 388 1.01 17.58 -20.50
N SER A 389 1.78 17.00 -21.41
CA SER A 389 3.17 17.38 -21.64
C SER A 389 3.28 18.78 -22.26
N ARG A 390 4.32 19.54 -21.90
CA ARG A 390 4.58 20.90 -22.40
C ARG A 390 4.49 21.03 -23.93
N ALA A 391 4.99 20.03 -24.64
CA ALA A 391 5.02 19.98 -26.11
C ALA A 391 3.63 19.83 -26.73
N ARG A 392 2.67 19.23 -26.00
CA ARG A 392 1.31 18.94 -26.47
C ARG A 392 0.28 19.96 -26.00
N VAL A 393 0.64 20.88 -25.08
CA VAL A 393 -0.30 21.92 -24.57
C VAL A 393 -0.80 22.83 -25.70
N ALA A 394 0.07 23.24 -26.62
CA ALA A 394 -0.32 24.14 -27.71
C ALA A 394 -1.32 23.47 -28.67
N GLU A 395 -1.04 22.22 -29.04
CA GLU A 395 -1.91 21.41 -29.91
C GLU A 395 -3.27 21.14 -29.24
N LEU A 396 -3.28 20.81 -27.94
CA LEU A 396 -4.51 20.56 -27.19
C LEU A 396 -5.36 21.82 -27.09
N ARG A 397 -4.75 22.97 -26.81
CA ARG A 397 -5.46 24.26 -26.79
C ARG A 397 -6.07 24.61 -28.15
N ALA A 398 -5.36 24.32 -29.24
CA ALA A 398 -5.90 24.53 -30.58
C ALA A 398 -7.13 23.64 -30.83
N ARG A 399 -7.08 22.36 -30.44
CA ARG A 399 -8.24 21.44 -30.54
C ARG A 399 -9.43 21.85 -29.67
N LEU A 400 -9.19 22.46 -28.51
CA LEU A 400 -10.24 23.00 -27.64
C LEU A 400 -10.75 24.39 -28.09
N GLY A 401 -10.27 24.93 -29.20
CA GLY A 401 -10.67 26.26 -29.70
C GLY A 401 -10.09 27.44 -28.90
N LEU A 402 -9.11 27.21 -28.03
CA LEU A 402 -8.51 28.20 -27.12
C LEU A 402 -7.33 28.96 -27.75
N LEU A 403 -7.35 29.20 -29.06
CA LEU A 403 -6.29 29.95 -29.73
C LEU A 403 -6.24 31.38 -29.18
N LYS A 404 -5.08 31.78 -28.65
CA LYS A 404 -4.81 33.19 -28.33
C LYS A 404 -4.88 33.98 -29.63
N ARG A 405 -5.90 34.82 -29.77
CA ARG A 405 -5.96 35.87 -30.80
C ARG A 405 -4.71 36.74 -30.64
N PRO A 406 -3.86 36.93 -31.68
CA PRO A 406 -2.74 37.86 -31.57
C PRO A 406 -3.30 39.25 -31.26
N ALA A 407 -2.67 39.94 -30.28
CA ALA A 407 -3.06 41.28 -29.88
C ALA A 407 -2.98 42.20 -31.10
N ARG A 408 -4.14 42.74 -31.52
CA ARG A 408 -4.23 43.76 -32.56
C ARG A 408 -3.77 45.07 -31.92
N GLY A 409 -2.49 45.37 -31.99
CA GLY A 409 -1.86 46.55 -31.40
C GLY A 409 -0.85 47.19 -32.35
N ALA A 410 -1.36 48.13 -33.14
CA ALA A 410 -0.70 49.33 -33.69
C ALA A 410 0.77 49.25 -34.16
N ALA A 411 0.94 49.25 -35.49
CA ALA A 411 1.93 50.10 -36.15
C ALA A 411 1.43 50.44 -37.56
N LEU A 412 0.76 51.58 -37.70
CA LEU A 412 0.57 52.23 -39.00
C LEU A 412 1.90 52.92 -39.39
N PRO A 413 2.37 52.80 -40.64
CA PRO A 413 3.52 53.55 -41.11
C PRO A 413 3.18 55.03 -41.22
N LYS A 414 4.02 55.91 -40.66
CA LYS A 414 3.97 57.35 -40.96
C LYS A 414 4.57 57.57 -42.34
N GLU A 415 3.73 57.57 -43.37
CA GLU A 415 4.01 58.31 -44.61
C GLU A 415 3.82 59.81 -44.35
N GLY A 416 4.78 60.59 -44.86
CA GLY A 416 4.82 62.04 -44.70
C GLY A 416 4.07 62.81 -45.78
N GLN A 417 3.72 64.05 -45.43
CA GLN A 417 3.48 65.28 -46.23
C GLN A 417 2.56 66.16 -45.35
N SER A 418 2.64 67.48 -45.26
CA SER A 418 3.43 68.54 -45.90
C SER A 418 3.03 69.86 -45.18
N ALA A 419 3.88 70.89 -45.32
CA ALA A 419 3.65 72.34 -45.13
C ALA A 419 4.37 72.97 -43.93
#